data_AF-A0A0F7VJ00-F1
#
_entry.id   AF-A0A0F7VJ00-F1
#
_cell.length_a   1.000
_cell.length_b   1.000
_cell.length_c   1.000
_cell.angle_alpha   90.00
_cell.angle_beta   90.00
_cell.angle_gamma   90.00
#
_symmetry.space_group_name_H-M   'P 1'
#
loop_
_entity.id
_entity.type
_entity.pdbx_description
1 polymer ?
#
loop_
_entity_poly.entity_id
_entity_poly.type
_entity_poly.pdbx_seq_one_letter_code
_entity_poly.pdbx_strand_id
1 'polypeptide(L)'
;MSPSFFTDQEVRLATERRLKYIGTAKVNISQIQFNPPLPQDLDLKNLERLRGIFLKNRCRRLDVDNHVPAILSPRDLTEALRKANVPQQSLLTNNAHQIPHLVFVAGQLQGLHGRHRVQAGAEVLPPADRWWTVDLYLDEYANQKKPSDGEIYRKIRQYEGEDNEAFRERWFVRLSPNNQGRLDQLDNKRNRRLRRAFDRLLAIPGLWPSGMRISLLHRLIASGCVREIITYLDHIRDFWSSLVASSGPLMKKIDQDTVETLQLLAPGKSRADAKTACGLVLGGHAFGKFDDDERRNIWNQMKDFDGLIPSLYTLFEDFKYLESCAHCVKRLIGPSTSIWETMSSMFVAHSDSEEYHPNAGDCIIQTSESTFRRQRATDMERLETGYVQIIRLRDRLFCKPENRIGTDTTVSSSIAWLVK
;
A
#
# COMPACT_ATOMS: atom_id res chain seq x y z
N MET A 1 -15.99 -44.46 -16.35
CA MET A 1 -14.68 -43.86 -16.65
C MET A 1 -14.90 -42.40 -16.99
N SER A 2 -14.68 -41.50 -16.02
CA SER A 2 -14.93 -40.07 -16.18
C SER A 2 -13.57 -39.39 -16.35
N PRO A 3 -13.26 -38.77 -17.49
CA PRO A 3 -12.01 -38.03 -17.65
C PRO A 3 -12.14 -36.72 -16.89
N SER A 4 -11.39 -36.59 -15.79
CA SER A 4 -11.24 -35.32 -15.08
C SER A 4 -10.48 -34.35 -15.98
N PHE A 5 -11.20 -33.37 -16.53
CA PHE A 5 -10.62 -32.25 -17.25
C PHE A 5 -9.77 -31.42 -16.29
N PHE A 6 -8.46 -31.67 -16.26
CA PHE A 6 -7.52 -30.70 -15.71
C PHE A 6 -7.53 -29.48 -16.63
N THR A 7 -7.69 -28.28 -16.05
CA THR A 7 -7.63 -27.04 -16.81
C THR A 7 -6.23 -26.87 -17.42
N ASP A 8 -6.11 -26.26 -18.61
CA ASP A 8 -4.80 -25.98 -19.25
C ASP A 8 -3.84 -25.23 -18.31
N GLN A 9 -4.40 -24.48 -17.36
CA GLN A 9 -3.66 -23.79 -16.31
C GLN A 9 -3.08 -24.77 -15.26
N GLU A 10 -3.81 -25.82 -14.85
CA GLU A 10 -3.31 -26.89 -13.98
C GLU A 10 -2.27 -27.75 -14.68
N VAL A 11 -2.42 -28.00 -15.99
CA VAL A 11 -1.42 -28.73 -16.79
C VAL A 11 -0.15 -27.89 -16.96
N ARG A 12 -0.26 -26.58 -17.23
CA ARG A 12 0.89 -25.65 -17.28
C ARG A 12 1.58 -25.51 -15.92
N LEU A 13 0.82 -25.36 -14.84
CA LEU A 13 1.36 -25.32 -13.47
C LEU A 13 2.02 -26.65 -13.09
N ALA A 14 1.45 -27.79 -13.45
CA ALA A 14 2.06 -29.11 -13.22
C ALA A 14 3.34 -29.29 -14.05
N THR A 15 3.39 -28.76 -15.27
CA THR A 15 4.57 -28.80 -16.15
C THR A 15 5.68 -27.88 -15.63
N GLU A 16 5.36 -26.65 -15.20
CA GLU A 16 6.30 -25.74 -14.55
C GLU A 16 6.80 -26.29 -13.20
N ARG A 17 5.93 -26.95 -12.42
CA ARG A 17 6.30 -27.63 -11.17
C ARG A 17 7.30 -28.75 -11.40
N ARG A 18 7.15 -29.54 -12.47
CA ARG A 18 8.12 -30.59 -12.83
C ARG A 18 9.47 -30.03 -13.23
N LEU A 19 9.50 -28.89 -13.92
CA LEU A 19 10.75 -28.25 -14.38
C LEU A 19 11.54 -27.56 -13.24
N LYS A 20 10.87 -27.13 -12.17
CA LYS A 20 11.49 -26.41 -11.04
C LYS A 20 11.72 -27.27 -9.80
N TYR A 21 11.39 -28.56 -9.86
CA TYR A 21 11.57 -29.50 -8.76
C TYR A 21 13.04 -29.86 -8.58
N ILE A 22 13.53 -29.76 -7.34
CA ILE A 22 14.94 -30.02 -7.00
C ILE A 22 15.12 -31.33 -6.25
N GLY A 23 14.12 -31.75 -5.49
CA GLY A 23 14.17 -32.94 -4.67
C GLY A 23 13.44 -32.79 -3.35
N THR A 24 13.60 -33.79 -2.49
CA THR A 24 12.92 -33.89 -1.20
C THR A 24 13.93 -33.74 -0.07
N ALA A 25 13.54 -33.03 1.00
CA ALA A 25 14.36 -32.87 2.19
C ALA A 25 13.53 -32.98 3.49
N LYS A 26 14.18 -33.32 4.59
CA LYS A 26 13.62 -33.17 5.94
C LYS A 26 13.99 -31.80 6.48
N VAL A 27 13.01 -31.07 6.98
CA VAL A 27 13.21 -29.74 7.57
C VAL A 27 12.47 -29.62 8.89
N ASN A 28 12.95 -28.78 9.79
CA ASN A 28 12.24 -28.51 11.03
C ASN A 28 10.94 -27.76 10.75
N ILE A 29 9.86 -28.14 11.44
CA ILE A 29 8.52 -27.55 11.25
C ILE A 29 8.56 -26.03 11.45
N SER A 30 9.35 -25.54 12.41
CA SER A 30 9.49 -24.10 12.70
C SER A 30 10.13 -23.28 11.58
N GLN A 31 10.77 -23.93 10.60
CA GLN A 31 11.43 -23.27 9.48
C GLN A 31 10.50 -23.08 8.27
N ILE A 32 9.36 -23.77 8.24
CA ILE A 32 8.38 -23.68 7.15
C ILE A 32 7.46 -22.49 7.41
N GLN A 33 7.61 -21.42 6.63
CA GLN A 33 6.70 -20.27 6.71
C GLN A 33 5.59 -20.36 5.69
N PHE A 34 4.37 -19.99 6.06
CA PHE A 34 3.25 -19.88 5.15
C PHE A 34 2.84 -18.42 5.05
N ASN A 35 2.69 -17.89 3.83
CA ASN A 35 2.18 -16.52 3.64
C ASN A 35 0.76 -16.43 4.21
N PRO A 36 0.44 -15.40 5.02
CA PRO A 36 -0.91 -15.25 5.55
C PRO A 36 -1.88 -14.80 4.45
N PRO A 37 -3.14 -15.27 4.54
CA PRO A 37 -4.19 -14.32 4.87
C PRO A 37 -4.92 -14.74 6.15
N LEU A 38 -5.11 -13.76 7.04
CA LEU A 38 -6.07 -13.67 8.15
C LEU A 38 -6.10 -14.80 9.24
N PRO A 39 -6.48 -14.47 10.50
CA PRO A 39 -6.57 -15.44 11.60
C PRO A 39 -7.67 -16.51 11.47
N GLN A 40 -8.43 -16.53 10.36
CA GLN A 40 -9.67 -17.30 10.23
C GLN A 40 -9.54 -18.62 9.44
N ASP A 41 -8.34 -18.95 8.92
CA ASP A 41 -8.11 -20.11 8.03
C ASP A 41 -7.63 -21.39 8.72
N LEU A 42 -7.40 -21.39 10.04
CA LEU A 42 -7.18 -22.63 10.79
C LEU A 42 -8.52 -23.23 11.20
N ASP A 43 -9.14 -23.97 10.28
CA ASP A 43 -10.31 -24.78 10.60
C ASP A 43 -9.96 -25.81 11.68
N LEU A 44 -10.38 -25.49 12.91
CA LEU A 44 -10.16 -26.30 14.11
C LEU A 44 -10.71 -27.71 13.95
N LYS A 45 -11.82 -27.90 13.22
CA LYS A 45 -12.40 -29.24 12.99
C LYS A 45 -11.49 -30.08 12.10
N ASN A 46 -10.87 -29.48 11.08
CA ASN A 46 -9.92 -30.17 10.23
C ASN A 46 -8.60 -30.46 10.96
N LEU A 47 -8.14 -29.57 11.84
CA LEU A 47 -7.00 -29.83 12.71
C LEU A 47 -7.25 -31.00 13.67
N GLU A 48 -8.39 -31.04 14.34
CA GLU A 48 -8.77 -32.13 15.24
C GLU A 48 -8.88 -33.46 14.50
N ARG A 49 -9.48 -33.46 13.30
CA ARG A 49 -9.55 -34.64 12.44
C ARG A 49 -8.16 -35.14 12.05
N LEU A 50 -7.27 -34.24 11.62
CA LEU A 50 -5.89 -34.58 11.25
C LEU A 50 -5.08 -35.06 12.45
N ARG A 51 -5.25 -34.45 13.62
CA ARG A 51 -4.65 -34.91 14.89
C ARG A 51 -5.09 -36.34 15.22
N GLY A 52 -6.38 -36.64 15.09
CA GLY A 52 -6.91 -37.99 15.30
C GLY A 52 -6.33 -39.03 14.33
N ILE A 53 -6.16 -38.65 13.06
CA ILE A 53 -5.54 -39.50 12.03
C ILE A 53 -4.05 -39.73 12.33
N PHE A 54 -3.33 -38.69 12.75
CA PHE A 54 -1.91 -38.74 13.04
C PHE A 54 -1.58 -39.58 14.28
N LEU A 55 -2.40 -39.50 15.34
CA LEU A 55 -2.29 -40.34 16.53
C LEU A 55 -2.52 -41.84 16.20
N LYS A 56 -3.45 -42.16 15.29
CA LYS A 56 -3.75 -43.55 14.90
C LYS A 56 -2.73 -44.13 13.92
N ASN A 57 -2.22 -43.33 12.98
CA ASN A 57 -1.41 -43.81 11.85
C ASN A 57 0.10 -43.50 11.98
N ARG A 58 0.58 -43.08 13.16
CA ARG A 58 1.99 -42.68 13.41
C ARG A 58 2.52 -41.65 12.40
N CYS A 59 1.68 -40.68 12.04
CA CYS A 59 2.00 -39.50 11.22
C CYS A 59 2.55 -39.71 9.78
N ARG A 60 2.80 -40.94 9.28
CA ARG A 60 3.26 -41.30 7.91
C ARG A 60 3.96 -40.18 7.11
N ARG A 61 4.97 -39.52 7.70
CA ARG A 61 5.61 -38.29 7.17
C ARG A 61 6.45 -38.51 5.92
N LEU A 62 6.78 -39.77 5.65
CA LEU A 62 7.56 -40.22 4.49
C LEU A 62 6.67 -40.60 3.30
N ASP A 63 5.35 -40.56 3.49
CA ASP A 63 4.39 -40.83 2.42
C ASP A 63 4.26 -39.58 1.55
N VAL A 64 4.28 -39.76 0.23
CA VAL A 64 4.27 -38.67 -0.75
C VAL A 64 3.01 -37.81 -0.56
N ASP A 65 1.90 -38.44 -0.18
CA ASP A 65 0.63 -37.76 0.12
C ASP A 65 0.73 -36.77 1.29
N ASN A 66 1.73 -36.91 2.16
CA ASN A 66 1.96 -36.07 3.33
C ASN A 66 3.12 -35.06 3.13
N HIS A 67 3.80 -35.07 1.98
CA HIS A 67 4.83 -34.08 1.69
C HIS A 67 4.24 -32.68 1.59
N VAL A 68 5.04 -31.68 1.97
CA VAL A 68 4.68 -30.27 1.87
C VAL A 68 5.53 -29.61 0.78
N PRO A 69 4.92 -29.14 -0.32
CA PRO A 69 5.67 -28.41 -1.32
C PRO A 69 6.06 -27.04 -0.78
N ALA A 70 7.34 -26.71 -0.93
CA ALA A 70 7.94 -25.49 -0.46
C ALA A 70 8.81 -24.85 -1.55
N ILE A 71 8.73 -23.53 -1.65
CA ILE A 71 9.55 -22.71 -2.54
C ILE A 71 10.71 -22.10 -1.76
N LEU A 72 11.85 -21.98 -2.42
CA LEU A 72 13.04 -21.32 -1.88
C LEU A 72 13.90 -20.75 -3.00
N SER A 73 14.81 -19.85 -2.63
CA SER A 73 15.72 -19.25 -3.60
C SER A 73 16.93 -20.17 -3.90
N PRO A 74 17.58 -20.02 -5.08
CA PRO A 74 18.80 -20.77 -5.39
C PRO A 74 19.93 -20.53 -4.38
N ARG A 75 20.04 -19.30 -3.86
CA ARG A 75 21.08 -18.93 -2.88
C ARG A 75 20.86 -19.63 -1.55
N ASP A 76 19.61 -19.65 -1.07
CA ASP A 76 19.25 -20.31 0.18
C ASP A 76 19.45 -21.84 0.10
N LEU A 77 19.17 -22.43 -1.07
CA LEU A 77 19.46 -23.84 -1.33
C LEU A 77 20.96 -24.14 -1.22
N THR A 78 21.79 -23.36 -1.91
CA THR A 78 23.25 -23.55 -1.88
C THR A 78 23.80 -23.39 -0.46
N GLU A 79 23.30 -22.41 0.30
CA GLU A 79 23.71 -22.20 1.68
C GLU A 79 23.30 -23.37 2.58
N ALA A 80 22.07 -23.87 2.45
CA ALA A 80 21.55 -25.00 3.21
C ALA A 80 22.30 -26.31 2.90
N LEU A 81 22.60 -26.57 1.62
CA LEU A 81 23.39 -27.73 1.18
C LEU A 81 24.83 -27.66 1.71
N ARG A 82 25.45 -26.47 1.67
CA ARG A 82 26.79 -26.25 2.24
C ARG A 82 26.82 -26.48 3.75
N LYS A 83 25.80 -25.99 4.48
CA LYS A 83 25.68 -26.19 5.93
C LYS A 83 25.46 -27.66 6.29
N ALA A 84 24.67 -28.38 5.51
CA ALA A 84 24.39 -29.80 5.73
C ALA A 84 25.52 -30.73 5.23
N ASN A 85 26.48 -30.20 4.46
CA ASN A 85 27.51 -30.98 3.77
C ASN A 85 26.92 -32.11 2.90
N VAL A 86 25.83 -31.81 2.19
CA VAL A 86 25.10 -32.76 1.34
C VAL A 86 25.18 -32.31 -0.11
N PRO A 87 25.51 -33.20 -1.07
CA PRO A 87 25.45 -32.85 -2.49
C PRO A 87 23.98 -32.78 -2.96
N GLN A 88 23.70 -31.86 -3.89
CA GLN A 88 22.33 -31.65 -4.42
C GLN A 88 21.69 -32.93 -4.97
N GLN A 89 22.49 -33.84 -5.53
CA GLN A 89 22.03 -35.12 -6.07
C GLN A 89 21.37 -36.02 -5.01
N SER A 90 21.74 -35.90 -3.74
CA SER A 90 21.11 -36.67 -2.65
C SER A 90 19.67 -36.26 -2.38
N LEU A 91 19.23 -35.08 -2.84
CA LEU A 91 17.83 -34.65 -2.74
C LEU A 91 16.90 -35.41 -3.69
N LEU A 92 17.42 -36.03 -4.74
CA LEU A 92 16.66 -36.80 -5.73
C LEU A 92 16.54 -38.28 -5.35
N THR A 93 16.70 -38.61 -4.06
CA THR A 93 16.73 -39.99 -3.59
C THR A 93 15.33 -40.57 -3.45
N ASN A 94 15.08 -41.73 -4.08
CA ASN A 94 13.80 -42.46 -4.00
C ASN A 94 13.62 -43.22 -2.67
N ASN A 95 14.66 -43.33 -1.85
CA ASN A 95 14.62 -44.01 -0.57
C ASN A 95 14.21 -43.06 0.55
N ALA A 96 13.00 -43.26 1.09
CA ALA A 96 12.45 -42.48 2.19
C ALA A 96 13.35 -42.40 3.45
N HIS A 97 14.17 -43.43 3.69
CA HIS A 97 15.10 -43.46 4.83
C HIS A 97 16.38 -42.64 4.62
N GLN A 98 16.72 -42.30 3.37
CA GLN A 98 17.95 -41.58 3.00
C GLN A 98 17.72 -40.10 2.68
N ILE A 99 16.50 -39.59 2.89
CA ILE A 99 16.20 -38.16 2.68
C ILE A 99 17.04 -37.31 3.63
N PRO A 100 17.84 -36.36 3.11
CA PRO A 100 18.75 -35.55 3.91
C PRO A 100 17.99 -34.53 4.76
N HIS A 101 18.59 -34.17 5.89
CA HIS A 101 18.05 -33.12 6.78
C HIS A 101 18.70 -31.78 6.46
N LEU A 102 17.90 -30.82 5.98
CA LEU A 102 18.35 -29.47 5.69
C LEU A 102 17.87 -28.49 6.77
N VAL A 103 18.70 -27.50 7.06
CA VAL A 103 18.44 -26.47 8.07
C VAL A 103 18.37 -25.13 7.37
N PHE A 104 17.20 -24.49 7.44
CA PHE A 104 16.95 -23.17 6.87
C PHE A 104 16.80 -22.12 7.97
N VAL A 105 17.20 -20.88 7.66
CA VAL A 105 16.91 -19.70 8.50
C VAL A 105 15.42 -19.33 8.31
N ALA A 106 14.81 -18.75 9.35
CA ALA A 106 13.44 -18.28 9.30
C ALA A 106 13.24 -17.32 8.10
N GLY A 107 12.32 -17.67 7.21
CA GLY A 107 12.00 -16.88 6.00
C GLY A 107 12.61 -17.39 4.71
N GLN A 108 13.55 -18.35 4.76
CA GLN A 108 14.17 -18.92 3.56
C GLN A 108 13.34 -20.01 2.88
N LEU A 109 12.41 -20.63 3.62
CA LEU A 109 11.57 -21.73 3.13
C LEU A 109 10.10 -21.37 3.27
N GLN A 110 9.42 -21.22 2.14
CA GLN A 110 8.00 -20.86 2.12
C GLN A 110 7.15 -22.05 1.66
N GLY A 111 6.32 -22.58 2.56
CA GLY A 111 5.34 -23.62 2.25
C GLY A 111 4.17 -23.06 1.43
N LEU A 112 3.78 -23.78 0.38
CA LEU A 112 2.66 -23.39 -0.48
C LEU A 112 1.32 -23.83 0.13
N HIS A 113 1.24 -25.05 0.63
CA HIS A 113 0.05 -25.62 1.26
C HIS A 113 0.43 -26.72 2.26
N GLY A 114 -0.53 -27.20 3.05
CA GLY A 114 -0.27 -28.21 4.10
C GLY A 114 -0.05 -27.62 5.49
N ARG A 115 -0.40 -26.34 5.70
CA ARG A 115 -0.33 -25.65 6.99
C ARG A 115 -1.02 -26.43 8.12
N HIS A 116 -2.24 -26.93 7.91
CA HIS A 116 -2.95 -27.72 8.93
C HIS A 116 -2.22 -29.01 9.30
N ARG A 117 -1.51 -29.63 8.35
CA ARG A 117 -0.74 -30.87 8.60
C ARG A 117 0.54 -30.58 9.39
N VAL A 118 1.28 -29.54 8.98
CA VAL A 118 2.48 -29.08 9.68
C VAL A 118 2.15 -28.66 11.11
N GLN A 119 1.04 -27.93 11.30
CA GLN A 119 0.56 -27.51 12.62
C GLN A 119 0.11 -28.69 13.48
N ALA A 120 -0.72 -29.59 12.94
CA ALA A 120 -1.14 -30.80 13.67
C ALA A 120 0.07 -31.70 14.01
N GLY A 121 1.07 -31.76 13.12
CA GLY A 121 2.34 -32.42 13.37
C GLY A 121 3.12 -31.79 14.53
N ALA A 122 3.20 -30.46 14.60
CA ALA A 122 3.90 -29.75 15.66
C ALA A 122 3.31 -30.03 17.06
N GLU A 123 1.99 -30.22 17.14
CA GLU A 123 1.27 -30.51 18.39
C GLU A 123 1.36 -31.99 18.81
N VAL A 124 1.42 -32.92 17.85
CA VAL A 124 1.43 -34.37 18.11
C VAL A 124 2.86 -34.90 18.30
N LEU A 125 3.86 -34.32 17.65
CA LEU A 125 5.23 -34.84 17.64
C LEU A 125 6.05 -34.35 18.85
N PRO A 126 6.87 -35.25 19.45
CA PRO A 126 7.77 -34.85 20.53
C PRO A 126 8.82 -33.86 20.02
N PRO A 127 9.36 -32.97 20.87
CA PRO A 127 10.29 -31.92 20.46
C PRO A 127 11.50 -32.40 19.63
N ALA A 128 12.01 -33.60 19.93
CA ALA A 128 13.15 -34.20 19.22
C ALA A 128 12.82 -34.63 17.78
N ASP A 129 11.54 -34.86 17.45
CA ASP A 129 11.09 -35.34 16.14
C ASP A 129 10.26 -34.31 15.37
N ARG A 130 10.38 -33.00 15.67
CA ARG A 130 9.61 -31.93 15.01
C ARG A 130 10.13 -31.56 13.61
N TRP A 131 10.29 -32.56 12.77
CA TRP A 131 10.63 -32.42 11.35
C TRP A 131 9.49 -32.88 10.45
N TRP A 132 9.43 -32.29 9.26
CA TRP A 132 8.49 -32.64 8.19
C TRP A 132 9.23 -32.81 6.86
N THR A 133 8.68 -33.65 5.99
CA THR A 133 9.22 -33.88 4.65
C THR A 133 8.68 -32.83 3.69
N VAL A 134 9.58 -32.12 3.01
CA VAL A 134 9.24 -31.07 2.06
C VAL A 134 9.77 -31.37 0.67
N ASP A 135 8.95 -31.05 -0.33
CA ASP A 135 9.34 -31.09 -1.74
C ASP A 135 9.78 -29.69 -2.15
N LEU A 136 11.04 -29.58 -2.58
CA LEU A 136 11.74 -28.31 -2.80
C LEU A 136 11.61 -27.85 -4.26
N TYR A 137 11.16 -26.62 -4.45
CA TYR A 137 11.06 -25.96 -5.75
C TYR A 137 11.89 -24.68 -5.78
N LEU A 138 12.64 -24.46 -6.87
CA LEU A 138 13.36 -23.20 -7.07
C LEU A 138 12.42 -22.09 -7.52
N ASP A 139 12.47 -20.99 -6.79
CA ASP A 139 11.95 -19.72 -7.24
C ASP A 139 13.12 -18.78 -7.56
N GLU A 140 13.44 -18.65 -8.85
CA GLU A 140 14.46 -17.73 -9.36
C GLU A 140 14.16 -16.25 -9.04
N TYR A 141 12.92 -15.96 -8.61
CA TYR A 141 12.44 -14.62 -8.29
C TYR A 141 12.32 -14.35 -6.78
N ALA A 142 12.51 -15.35 -5.91
CA ALA A 142 12.39 -15.19 -4.45
C ALA A 142 13.42 -14.20 -3.85
N ASN A 143 14.58 -14.05 -4.48
CA ASN A 143 15.61 -13.09 -4.09
C ASN A 143 15.40 -11.67 -4.64
N GLN A 144 14.44 -11.48 -5.54
CA GLN A 144 14.10 -10.14 -6.01
C GLN A 144 13.20 -9.52 -4.95
N LYS A 145 13.70 -8.50 -4.25
CA LYS A 145 12.91 -7.66 -3.35
C LYS A 145 11.58 -7.38 -4.05
N LYS A 146 10.48 -7.85 -3.46
CA LYS A 146 9.15 -7.74 -4.09
C LYS A 146 8.95 -6.28 -4.48
N PRO A 147 8.75 -5.97 -5.77
CA PRO A 147 8.62 -4.60 -6.19
C PRO A 147 7.40 -3.99 -5.49
N SER A 148 7.57 -2.76 -5.03
CA SER A 148 6.51 -1.98 -4.42
C SER A 148 5.39 -1.71 -5.43
N ASP A 149 4.18 -1.45 -4.92
CA ASP A 149 3.04 -1.06 -5.75
C ASP A 149 3.38 0.15 -6.65
N GLY A 150 4.18 1.10 -6.14
CA GLY A 150 4.61 2.28 -6.90
C GLY A 150 5.63 2.00 -8.00
N GLU A 151 6.60 1.11 -7.75
CA GLU A 151 7.54 0.67 -8.78
C GLU A 151 6.82 -0.05 -9.91
N ILE A 152 5.87 -0.93 -9.56
CA ILE A 152 5.04 -1.64 -10.54
C ILE A 152 4.23 -0.63 -11.36
N TYR A 153 3.52 0.30 -10.71
CA TYR A 153 2.73 1.32 -11.39
C TYR A 153 3.57 2.13 -12.38
N ARG A 154 4.73 2.64 -11.94
CA ARG A 154 5.62 3.45 -12.76
C ARG A 154 6.15 2.67 -13.97
N LYS A 155 6.50 1.39 -13.79
CA LYS A 155 6.96 0.54 -14.89
C LYS A 155 5.86 0.24 -15.90
N ILE A 156 4.65 -0.06 -15.44
CA ILE A 156 3.49 -0.23 -16.32
C ILE A 156 3.29 1.04 -17.17
N ARG A 157 3.30 2.22 -16.55
CA ARG A 157 3.13 3.49 -17.26
C ARG A 157 4.29 3.85 -18.21
N GLN A 158 5.51 3.49 -17.83
CA GLN A 158 6.67 3.66 -18.71
C GLN A 158 6.49 2.83 -19.99
N TYR A 159 6.17 1.54 -19.87
CA TYR A 159 6.03 0.64 -21.02
C TYR A 159 4.78 0.93 -21.86
N GLU A 160 3.70 1.46 -21.27
CA GLU A 160 2.57 2.00 -22.01
C GLU A 160 2.96 3.19 -22.91
N GLY A 161 3.89 4.04 -22.46
CA GLY A 161 4.40 5.15 -23.27
C GLY A 161 5.38 4.72 -24.37
N GLU A 162 6.07 3.58 -24.18
CA GLU A 162 7.01 2.98 -25.13
C GLU A 162 6.32 2.02 -26.14
N ASP A 163 4.99 1.90 -26.10
CA ASP A 163 4.18 0.96 -26.90
C ASP A 163 4.63 -0.51 -26.77
N ASN A 164 5.11 -0.87 -25.58
CA ASN A 164 5.72 -2.17 -25.33
C ASN A 164 4.82 -3.08 -24.47
N GLU A 165 3.80 -3.63 -25.12
CA GLU A 165 2.74 -4.41 -24.47
C GLU A 165 3.28 -5.66 -23.75
N ALA A 166 4.28 -6.34 -24.31
CA ALA A 166 4.83 -7.56 -23.73
C ALA A 166 5.50 -7.32 -22.36
N PHE A 167 6.15 -6.17 -22.19
CA PHE A 167 6.76 -5.80 -20.90
C PHE A 167 5.74 -5.20 -19.95
N ARG A 168 4.76 -4.46 -20.46
CA ARG A 168 3.60 -3.99 -19.67
C ARG A 168 2.90 -5.17 -19.00
N GLU A 169 2.52 -6.18 -19.78
CA GLU A 169 1.83 -7.38 -19.29
C GLU A 169 2.67 -8.14 -18.25
N ARG A 170 3.98 -8.24 -18.48
CA ARG A 170 4.91 -8.87 -17.54
C ARG A 170 4.92 -8.19 -16.17
N TRP A 171 4.81 -6.87 -16.12
CA TRP A 171 4.73 -6.12 -14.86
C TRP A 171 3.32 -6.13 -14.27
N PHE A 172 2.30 -6.18 -15.11
CA PHE A 172 0.90 -6.28 -14.70
C PHE A 172 0.59 -7.58 -13.96
N VAL A 173 1.07 -8.73 -14.46
CA VAL A 173 0.87 -10.06 -13.85
C VAL A 173 1.52 -10.18 -12.46
N ARG A 174 2.50 -9.32 -12.12
CA ARG A 174 3.13 -9.30 -10.77
C ARG A 174 2.20 -8.78 -9.68
N LEU A 175 1.14 -8.06 -10.05
CA LEU A 175 0.10 -7.63 -9.12
C LEU A 175 -0.78 -8.83 -8.75
N SER A 176 -1.31 -8.84 -7.51
CA SER A 176 -2.36 -9.80 -7.16
C SER A 176 -3.59 -9.61 -8.06
N PRO A 177 -4.40 -10.65 -8.34
CA PRO A 177 -5.60 -10.54 -9.18
C PRO A 177 -6.53 -9.39 -8.77
N ASN A 178 -6.68 -9.16 -7.46
CA ASN A 178 -7.47 -8.04 -6.95
C ASN A 178 -6.86 -6.66 -7.30
N ASN A 179 -5.54 -6.54 -7.25
CA ASN A 179 -4.85 -5.29 -7.59
C ASN A 179 -4.80 -5.04 -9.10
N GLN A 180 -4.76 -6.09 -9.92
CA GLN A 180 -4.93 -5.98 -11.37
C GLN A 180 -6.30 -5.35 -11.70
N GLY A 181 -7.39 -5.93 -11.19
CA GLY A 181 -8.73 -5.37 -11.40
C GLY A 181 -8.92 -3.94 -10.86
N ARG A 182 -8.23 -3.57 -9.78
CA ARG A 182 -8.22 -2.19 -9.25
C ARG A 182 -7.49 -1.21 -10.17
N LEU A 183 -6.39 -1.66 -10.79
CA LEU A 183 -5.64 -0.85 -11.74
C LEU A 183 -6.44 -0.69 -13.05
N ASP A 184 -7.10 -1.74 -13.53
CA ASP A 184 -8.03 -1.67 -14.67
C ASP A 184 -9.19 -0.71 -14.39
N GLN A 185 -9.72 -0.72 -13.16
CA GLN A 185 -10.73 0.26 -12.75
C GLN A 185 -10.23 1.71 -12.87
N LEU A 186 -8.96 1.97 -12.54
CA LEU A 186 -8.35 3.29 -12.72
C LEU A 186 -8.21 3.66 -14.21
N ASP A 187 -7.97 2.67 -15.06
CA ASP A 187 -7.80 2.84 -16.52
C ASP A 187 -9.12 3.06 -17.28
N ASN A 188 -10.26 2.79 -16.63
CA ASN A 188 -11.57 3.07 -17.20
C ASN A 188 -11.75 4.55 -17.59
N LYS A 189 -12.48 4.79 -18.69
CA LYS A 189 -12.75 6.16 -19.21
C LYS A 189 -13.32 7.12 -18.16
N ARG A 190 -14.13 6.62 -17.23
CA ARG A 190 -14.72 7.42 -16.13
C ARG A 190 -13.67 7.97 -15.16
N ASN A 191 -12.58 7.24 -14.94
CA ASN A 191 -11.53 7.56 -13.98
C ASN A 191 -10.29 8.19 -14.63
N ARG A 192 -10.36 8.51 -15.93
CA ARG A 192 -9.26 9.08 -16.71
C ARG A 192 -8.69 10.37 -16.09
N ARG A 193 -9.52 11.19 -15.44
CA ARG A 193 -9.05 12.41 -14.76
C ARG A 193 -8.16 12.09 -13.56
N LEU A 194 -8.56 11.12 -12.74
CA LEU A 194 -7.79 10.65 -11.59
C LEU A 194 -6.50 9.98 -12.04
N ARG A 195 -6.56 9.10 -13.04
CA ARG A 195 -5.36 8.50 -13.66
C ARG A 195 -4.38 9.56 -14.12
N ARG A 196 -4.84 10.56 -14.87
CA ARG A 196 -3.98 11.67 -15.35
C ARG A 196 -3.33 12.43 -14.21
N ALA A 197 -4.01 12.59 -13.08
CA ALA A 197 -3.42 13.25 -11.90
C ALA A 197 -2.28 12.44 -11.30
N PHE A 198 -2.44 11.11 -11.19
CA PHE A 198 -1.34 10.22 -10.81
C PHE A 198 -0.20 10.25 -11.84
N ASP A 199 -0.51 10.20 -13.14
CA ASP A 199 0.49 10.18 -14.20
C ASP A 199 1.36 11.46 -14.21
N ARG A 200 0.82 12.61 -13.78
CA ARG A 200 1.59 13.86 -13.61
C ARG A 200 2.71 13.75 -12.58
N LEU A 201 2.57 12.88 -11.57
CA LEU A 201 3.59 12.65 -10.55
C LEU A 201 4.72 11.70 -11.00
N LEU A 202 4.60 11.05 -12.18
CA LEU A 202 5.64 10.16 -12.71
C LEU A 202 6.96 10.87 -12.99
N ALA A 203 6.93 12.21 -13.12
CA ALA A 203 8.10 13.06 -13.27
C ALA A 203 9.03 13.05 -12.03
N ILE A 204 8.51 12.68 -10.86
CA ILE A 204 9.25 12.63 -9.59
C ILE A 204 9.32 11.17 -9.11
N PRO A 205 10.40 10.44 -9.42
CA PRO A 205 10.54 9.02 -9.09
C PRO A 205 10.44 8.70 -7.60
N GLY A 206 10.97 9.57 -6.73
CA GLY A 206 11.06 9.35 -5.29
C GLY A 206 9.71 9.21 -4.58
N LEU A 207 8.62 9.72 -5.15
CA LEU A 207 7.29 9.68 -4.54
C LEU A 207 6.65 8.28 -4.52
N TRP A 208 7.05 7.41 -5.46
CA TRP A 208 6.32 6.18 -5.77
C TRP A 208 6.64 4.99 -4.86
N PRO A 209 7.92 4.64 -4.58
CA PRO A 209 8.27 3.36 -3.98
C PRO A 209 7.59 3.08 -2.63
N SER A 210 7.47 4.08 -1.76
CA SER A 210 6.87 3.91 -0.43
C SER A 210 5.52 4.59 -0.25
N GLY A 211 5.11 5.40 -1.22
CA GLY A 211 3.87 6.16 -1.14
C GLY A 211 2.67 5.47 -1.80
N MET A 212 2.86 4.82 -2.94
CA MET A 212 1.74 4.29 -3.74
C MET A 212 1.13 3.03 -3.12
N ARG A 213 -0.21 2.99 -3.02
CA ARG A 213 -0.98 1.85 -2.51
C ARG A 213 -2.08 1.46 -3.48
N ILE A 214 -1.81 0.54 -4.40
CA ILE A 214 -2.78 0.09 -5.42
C ILE A 214 -4.01 -0.53 -4.77
N SER A 215 -3.81 -1.18 -3.61
CA SER A 215 -4.89 -1.77 -2.83
C SER A 215 -5.98 -0.78 -2.41
N LEU A 216 -5.69 0.53 -2.29
CA LEU A 216 -6.65 1.55 -1.88
C LEU A 216 -7.34 2.27 -3.04
N LEU A 217 -6.95 2.03 -4.30
CA LEU A 217 -7.51 2.74 -5.46
C LEU A 217 -9.02 2.58 -5.60
N HIS A 218 -9.56 1.39 -5.33
CA HIS A 218 -11.01 1.16 -5.36
C HIS A 218 -11.78 2.06 -4.38
N ARG A 219 -11.21 2.34 -3.20
CA ARG A 219 -11.83 3.25 -2.21
C ARG A 219 -11.78 4.69 -2.69
N LEU A 220 -10.65 5.12 -3.27
CA LEU A 220 -10.54 6.46 -3.89
C LEU A 220 -11.65 6.66 -4.92
N ILE A 221 -11.85 5.68 -5.81
CA ILE A 221 -12.86 5.73 -6.87
C ILE A 221 -14.29 5.71 -6.30
N ALA A 222 -14.55 4.88 -5.28
CA ALA A 222 -15.89 4.73 -4.69
C ALA A 222 -16.28 5.88 -3.74
N SER A 223 -15.30 6.61 -3.19
CA SER A 223 -15.53 7.64 -2.17
C SER A 223 -16.37 8.82 -2.65
N GLY A 224 -16.40 9.12 -3.96
CA GLY A 224 -17.01 10.35 -4.49
C GLY A 224 -16.20 11.62 -4.19
N CYS A 225 -14.95 11.48 -3.71
CA CYS A 225 -14.00 12.56 -3.42
C CYS A 225 -13.02 12.80 -4.58
N VAL A 226 -13.38 12.46 -5.83
CA VAL A 226 -12.41 12.39 -6.94
C VAL A 226 -11.76 13.75 -7.19
N ARG A 227 -12.51 14.85 -7.03
CA ARG A 227 -11.98 16.20 -7.23
C ARG A 227 -10.97 16.56 -6.14
N GLU A 228 -11.32 16.31 -4.88
CA GLU A 228 -10.46 16.52 -3.71
C GLU A 228 -9.15 15.73 -3.85
N ILE A 229 -9.23 14.48 -4.28
CA ILE A 229 -8.04 13.64 -4.50
C ILE A 229 -7.16 14.21 -5.62
N ILE A 230 -7.76 14.70 -6.72
CA ILE A 230 -7.00 15.35 -7.81
C ILE A 230 -6.31 16.61 -7.30
N THR A 231 -7.00 17.44 -6.51
CA THR A 231 -6.42 18.64 -5.89
C THR A 231 -5.24 18.28 -4.99
N TYR A 232 -5.32 17.23 -4.17
CA TYR A 232 -4.18 16.74 -3.39
C TYR A 232 -3.00 16.35 -4.29
N LEU A 233 -3.26 15.56 -5.34
CA LEU A 233 -2.22 15.09 -6.25
C LEU A 233 -1.51 16.25 -6.94
N ASP A 234 -2.26 17.29 -7.32
CA ASP A 234 -1.70 18.52 -7.87
C ASP A 234 -0.92 19.31 -6.79
N HIS A 235 -1.40 19.36 -5.54
CA HIS A 235 -0.67 19.94 -4.42
C HIS A 235 0.69 19.25 -4.16
N ILE A 236 0.75 17.91 -4.19
CA ILE A 236 2.01 17.17 -4.12
C ILE A 236 2.92 17.62 -5.26
N ARG A 237 2.43 17.62 -6.50
CA ARG A 237 3.22 17.99 -7.67
C ARG A 237 3.79 19.40 -7.52
N ASP A 238 2.94 20.36 -7.17
CA ASP A 238 3.27 21.77 -7.14
C ASP A 238 4.25 22.08 -6.02
N PHE A 239 4.11 21.45 -4.85
CA PHE A 239 5.08 21.54 -3.77
C PHE A 239 6.47 21.08 -4.24
N TRP A 240 6.61 19.84 -4.72
CA TRP A 240 7.91 19.31 -5.10
C TRP A 240 8.50 20.01 -6.32
N SER A 241 7.67 20.50 -7.25
CA SER A 241 8.13 21.28 -8.41
C SER A 241 8.63 22.66 -7.99
N SER A 242 7.99 23.30 -7.00
CA SER A 242 8.40 24.62 -6.50
C SER A 242 9.82 24.62 -5.91
N LEU A 243 10.22 23.51 -5.29
CA LEU A 243 11.55 23.37 -4.68
C LEU A 243 12.68 23.39 -5.72
N VAL A 244 12.41 22.94 -6.95
CA VAL A 244 13.41 22.78 -8.02
C VAL A 244 13.10 23.66 -9.24
N ALA A 245 12.38 24.76 -9.02
CA ALA A 245 11.98 25.72 -10.06
C ALA A 245 11.35 25.07 -11.31
N SER A 246 10.55 24.02 -11.10
CA SER A 246 9.87 23.25 -12.16
C SER A 246 10.82 22.65 -13.22
N SER A 247 12.09 22.46 -12.88
CA SER A 247 13.08 21.88 -13.79
C SER A 247 12.92 20.36 -13.88
N GLY A 248 12.44 19.88 -15.03
CA GLY A 248 12.26 18.45 -15.32
C GLY A 248 13.47 17.55 -14.98
N PRO A 249 14.72 17.89 -15.34
CA PRO A 249 15.88 17.07 -14.96
C PRO A 249 16.15 17.06 -13.44
N LEU A 250 15.90 18.16 -12.73
CA LEU A 250 16.07 18.23 -11.27
C LEU A 250 14.99 17.43 -10.53
N MET A 251 13.75 17.42 -11.03
CA MET A 251 12.67 16.59 -10.48
C MET A 251 13.02 15.09 -10.49
N LYS A 252 13.78 14.63 -11.49
CA LYS A 252 14.27 13.24 -11.57
C LYS A 252 15.38 12.92 -10.57
N LYS A 253 16.09 13.93 -10.06
CA LYS A 253 17.14 13.73 -9.03
C LYS A 253 16.53 13.42 -7.66
N ILE A 254 15.28 13.84 -7.40
CA ILE A 254 14.58 13.58 -6.12
C ILE A 254 14.43 12.06 -5.93
N ASP A 255 15.09 11.54 -4.90
CA ASP A 255 15.05 10.13 -4.54
C ASP A 255 14.02 9.81 -3.45
N GLN A 256 13.85 8.52 -3.21
CA GLN A 256 12.91 7.99 -2.23
C GLN A 256 13.27 8.42 -0.80
N ASP A 257 14.55 8.37 -0.45
CA ASP A 257 15.05 8.68 0.89
C ASP A 257 14.75 10.15 1.27
N THR A 258 14.94 11.06 0.32
CA THR A 258 14.56 12.48 0.45
C THR A 258 13.07 12.65 0.76
N VAL A 259 12.19 11.92 0.07
CA VAL A 259 10.75 12.03 0.30
C VAL A 259 10.36 11.43 1.65
N GLU A 260 10.91 10.27 2.02
CA GLU A 260 10.59 9.57 3.27
C GLU A 260 11.06 10.31 4.51
N THR A 261 12.23 10.95 4.45
CA THR A 261 12.80 11.69 5.58
C THR A 261 12.12 13.03 5.79
N LEU A 262 11.58 13.64 4.73
CA LEU A 262 10.97 14.96 4.79
C LEU A 262 9.44 14.94 4.93
N GLN A 263 8.75 13.91 4.43
CA GLN A 263 7.29 13.83 4.55
C GLN A 263 6.86 13.93 6.01
N LEU A 264 5.67 14.50 6.25
CA LEU A 264 5.12 14.76 7.59
C LEU A 264 5.82 15.84 8.42
N LEU A 265 6.90 16.46 7.93
CA LEU A 265 7.47 17.64 8.59
C LEU A 265 6.71 18.90 8.18
N ALA A 266 6.49 19.83 9.11
CA ALA A 266 5.85 21.12 8.87
C ALA A 266 6.82 22.30 9.10
N PRO A 267 7.80 22.53 8.21
CA PRO A 267 8.87 23.51 8.43
C PRO A 267 8.38 24.94 8.63
N GLY A 268 7.31 25.37 7.97
CA GLY A 268 6.77 26.73 8.15
C GLY A 268 5.93 26.94 9.42
N LYS A 269 5.56 25.86 10.14
CA LYS A 269 4.69 25.93 11.34
C LYS A 269 5.36 25.46 12.62
N SER A 270 6.21 24.44 12.55
CA SER A 270 6.88 23.84 13.69
C SER A 270 8.37 24.23 13.68
N ARG A 271 8.82 24.95 14.72
CA ARG A 271 10.24 25.29 14.88
C ARG A 271 11.12 24.04 15.01
N ALA A 272 10.60 22.99 15.63
CA ALA A 272 11.30 21.71 15.76
C ALA A 272 11.48 21.06 14.39
N ASP A 273 10.41 20.99 13.60
CA ASP A 273 10.43 20.40 12.25
C ASP A 273 11.30 21.23 11.31
N ALA A 274 11.25 22.56 11.42
CA ALA A 274 12.12 23.46 10.67
C ALA A 274 13.59 23.17 10.94
N LYS A 275 13.97 22.99 12.22
CA LYS A 275 15.35 22.66 12.60
C LYS A 275 15.77 21.29 12.06
N THR A 276 14.89 20.28 12.16
CA THR A 276 15.14 18.93 11.64
C THR A 276 15.28 18.94 10.11
N ALA A 277 14.33 19.53 9.40
CA ALA A 277 14.34 19.64 7.94
C ALA A 277 15.57 20.43 7.44
N CYS A 278 15.91 21.54 8.11
CA CYS A 278 17.12 22.32 7.80
C CYS A 278 18.38 21.47 7.90
N GLY A 279 18.53 20.70 9.00
CA GLY A 279 19.66 19.80 9.20
C GLY A 279 19.72 18.69 8.15
N LEU A 280 18.58 18.11 7.79
CA LEU A 280 18.50 17.07 6.75
C LEU A 280 18.89 17.60 5.38
N VAL A 281 18.35 18.75 4.97
CA VAL A 281 18.60 19.35 3.65
C VAL A 281 20.03 19.89 3.56
N LEU A 282 20.45 20.78 4.48
CA LEU A 282 21.78 21.39 4.40
C LEU A 282 22.90 20.38 4.70
N GLY A 283 22.62 19.36 5.52
CA GLY A 283 23.55 18.25 5.79
C GLY A 283 23.68 17.24 4.64
N GLY A 284 22.82 17.33 3.61
CA GLY A 284 22.88 16.44 2.44
C GLY A 284 22.31 15.04 2.68
N HIS A 285 21.66 14.81 3.82
CA HIS A 285 20.89 13.59 4.08
C HIS A 285 19.64 13.56 3.21
N ALA A 286 18.98 14.71 3.03
CA ALA A 286 17.94 14.90 2.03
C ALA A 286 18.53 15.65 0.82
N PHE A 287 18.03 15.34 -0.38
CA PHE A 287 18.55 15.88 -1.64
C PHE A 287 20.04 15.59 -1.88
N GLY A 288 20.52 14.38 -1.52
CA GLY A 288 21.94 14.02 -1.61
C GLY A 288 22.55 14.08 -3.03
N LYS A 289 21.72 14.08 -4.07
CA LYS A 289 22.16 14.24 -5.48
C LYS A 289 22.28 15.71 -5.94
N PHE A 290 22.01 16.65 -5.05
CA PHE A 290 22.07 18.09 -5.30
C PHE A 290 23.30 18.68 -4.64
N ASP A 291 23.92 19.64 -5.30
CA ASP A 291 25.07 20.41 -4.81
C ASP A 291 24.66 21.36 -3.66
N ASP A 292 25.66 21.85 -2.92
CA ASP A 292 25.41 22.64 -1.70
C ASP A 292 24.60 23.90 -1.99
N ASP A 293 24.83 24.57 -3.12
CA ASP A 293 24.10 25.77 -3.52
C ASP A 293 22.65 25.44 -3.95
N GLU A 294 22.45 24.34 -4.69
CA GLU A 294 21.11 23.82 -5.02
C GLU A 294 20.32 23.53 -3.74
N ARG A 295 20.93 22.87 -2.76
CA ARG A 295 20.29 22.54 -1.47
C ARG A 295 19.94 23.77 -0.64
N ARG A 296 20.78 24.81 -0.66
CA ARG A 296 20.47 26.11 -0.01
C ARG A 296 19.25 26.78 -0.65
N ASN A 297 19.14 26.74 -1.98
CA ASN A 297 17.98 27.29 -2.67
C ASN A 297 16.70 26.51 -2.33
N ILE A 298 16.77 25.17 -2.35
CA ILE A 298 15.66 24.28 -1.95
C ILE A 298 15.19 24.61 -0.54
N TRP A 299 16.12 24.75 0.42
CA TRP A 299 15.78 25.10 1.80
C TRP A 299 15.09 26.46 1.90
N ASN A 300 15.54 27.46 1.14
CA ASN A 300 14.92 28.79 1.14
C ASN A 300 13.47 28.77 0.66
N GLN A 301 13.11 27.87 -0.28
CA GLN A 301 11.73 27.69 -0.70
C GLN A 301 10.91 26.88 0.32
N MET A 302 11.54 25.90 0.96
CA MET A 302 10.86 24.96 1.87
C MET A 302 10.53 25.58 3.23
N LYS A 303 11.37 26.47 3.76
CA LYS A 303 11.22 27.00 5.13
C LYS A 303 9.92 27.76 5.38
N ASP A 304 9.37 28.39 4.34
CA ASP A 304 8.16 29.21 4.41
C ASP A 304 6.91 28.43 4.01
N PHE A 305 7.04 27.11 3.80
CA PHE A 305 5.92 26.27 3.40
C PHE A 305 4.90 26.11 4.53
N ASP A 306 3.68 26.58 4.27
CA ASP A 306 2.54 26.51 5.18
C ASP A 306 1.81 25.16 5.02
N GLY A 307 2.37 24.11 5.63
CA GLY A 307 1.76 22.78 5.67
C GLY A 307 2.74 21.66 6.01
N LEU A 308 2.20 20.44 6.09
CA LEU A 308 3.00 19.21 6.13
C LEU A 308 3.54 18.92 4.73
N ILE A 309 4.82 18.56 4.63
CA ILE A 309 5.43 18.18 3.35
C ILE A 309 4.63 17.02 2.73
N PRO A 310 3.96 17.25 1.57
CA PRO A 310 3.00 16.32 1.02
C PRO A 310 3.70 15.21 0.22
N SER A 311 3.18 13.99 0.32
CA SER A 311 3.63 12.83 -0.46
C SER A 311 2.45 11.92 -0.80
N LEU A 312 2.69 10.90 -1.63
CA LEU A 312 1.67 9.88 -1.88
C LEU A 312 1.29 9.15 -0.59
N TYR A 313 2.23 8.97 0.35
CA TYR A 313 1.94 8.39 1.65
C TYR A 313 0.95 9.25 2.44
N THR A 314 1.20 10.56 2.54
CA THR A 314 0.33 11.47 3.30
C THR A 314 -1.07 11.53 2.68
N LEU A 315 -1.18 11.54 1.34
CA LEU A 315 -2.46 11.42 0.65
C LEU A 315 -3.27 10.21 1.12
N PHE A 316 -2.68 9.01 1.17
CA PHE A 316 -3.42 7.81 1.56
C PHE A 316 -3.77 7.79 3.06
N GLU A 317 -3.00 8.43 3.91
CA GLU A 317 -3.35 8.60 5.33
C GLU A 317 -4.49 9.61 5.50
N ASP A 318 -4.36 10.80 4.89
CA ASP A 318 -5.39 11.84 4.92
C ASP A 318 -6.68 11.38 4.24
N PHE A 319 -6.60 10.53 3.23
CA PHE A 319 -7.77 9.97 2.56
C PHE A 319 -8.62 9.10 3.51
N LYS A 320 -8.03 8.37 4.46
CA LYS A 320 -8.82 7.58 5.43
C LYS A 320 -9.73 8.48 6.26
N TYR A 321 -9.23 9.67 6.58
CA TYR A 321 -9.97 10.70 7.29
C TYR A 321 -11.05 11.30 6.38
N LEU A 322 -10.68 11.68 5.15
CA LEU A 322 -11.58 12.28 4.16
C LEU A 322 -12.75 11.35 3.80
N GLU A 323 -12.49 10.06 3.61
CA GLU A 323 -13.51 9.06 3.31
C GLU A 323 -14.54 8.94 4.45
N SER A 324 -14.09 9.03 5.70
CA SER A 324 -14.99 9.05 6.85
C SER A 324 -15.88 10.30 6.83
N CYS A 325 -15.33 11.47 6.49
CA CYS A 325 -16.09 12.70 6.30
C CYS A 325 -17.10 12.57 5.15
N ALA A 326 -16.68 11.98 4.03
CA ALA A 326 -17.51 11.71 2.87
C ALA A 326 -18.76 10.90 3.22
N HIS A 327 -18.59 9.84 4.03
CA HIS A 327 -19.71 9.04 4.49
C HIS A 327 -20.67 9.84 5.38
N CYS A 328 -20.16 10.74 6.23
CA CYS A 328 -20.99 11.62 7.05
C CYS A 328 -21.82 12.58 6.18
N VAL A 329 -21.19 13.23 5.20
CA VAL A 329 -21.84 14.12 4.23
C VAL A 329 -22.93 13.38 3.47
N LYS A 330 -22.62 12.20 2.92
CA LYS A 330 -23.60 11.36 2.21
C LYS A 330 -24.78 10.94 3.10
N ARG A 331 -24.55 10.73 4.41
CA ARG A 331 -25.63 10.40 5.35
C ARG A 331 -26.50 11.61 5.69
N LEU A 332 -25.89 12.79 5.82
CA LEU A 332 -26.60 14.02 6.17
C LEU A 332 -27.46 14.54 5.01
N ILE A 333 -26.96 14.38 3.77
CA ILE A 333 -27.49 15.08 2.61
C ILE A 333 -28.16 14.12 1.61
N GLY A 334 -27.82 12.83 1.68
CA GLY A 334 -28.27 11.81 0.74
C GLY A 334 -27.17 11.37 -0.23
N PRO A 335 -27.42 10.30 -1.01
CA PRO A 335 -26.44 9.75 -1.94
C PRO A 335 -26.20 10.73 -3.09
N SER A 336 -25.00 11.30 -3.15
CA SER A 336 -24.54 12.13 -4.26
C SER A 336 -23.41 11.47 -5.04
N THR A 337 -23.28 11.88 -6.30
CA THR A 337 -22.19 11.47 -7.21
C THR A 337 -20.85 12.06 -6.82
N SER A 338 -20.85 13.27 -6.25
CA SER A 338 -19.65 14.04 -5.90
C SER A 338 -19.90 14.86 -4.65
N ILE A 339 -18.98 14.78 -3.68
CA ILE A 339 -19.05 15.60 -2.46
C ILE A 339 -18.93 17.07 -2.81
N TRP A 340 -18.02 17.40 -3.72
CA TRP A 340 -17.86 18.76 -4.20
C TRP A 340 -19.16 19.35 -4.73
N GLU A 341 -19.89 18.62 -5.56
CA GLU A 341 -21.15 19.10 -6.13
C GLU A 341 -22.19 19.33 -5.04
N THR A 342 -22.27 18.41 -4.07
CA THR A 342 -23.14 18.53 -2.91
C THR A 342 -22.78 19.72 -2.02
N MET A 343 -21.49 19.94 -1.75
CA MET A 343 -21.01 21.05 -0.95
C MET A 343 -21.23 22.38 -1.69
N SER A 344 -21.01 22.39 -3.00
CA SER A 344 -21.28 23.55 -3.86
C SER A 344 -22.75 23.91 -3.86
N SER A 345 -23.65 22.95 -4.05
CA SER A 345 -25.09 23.24 -4.07
C SER A 345 -25.62 23.71 -2.71
N MET A 346 -24.97 23.33 -1.60
CA MET A 346 -25.36 23.76 -0.27
C MET A 346 -24.86 25.15 0.12
N PHE A 347 -23.58 25.45 -0.20
CA PHE A 347 -22.92 26.65 0.30
C PHE A 347 -22.84 27.77 -0.75
N VAL A 348 -23.07 27.45 -2.03
CA VAL A 348 -23.13 28.42 -3.13
C VAL A 348 -24.57 28.49 -3.65
N ALA A 349 -25.19 29.66 -3.47
CA ALA A 349 -26.56 29.89 -3.95
C ALA A 349 -26.61 29.84 -5.48
N HIS A 350 -27.63 29.18 -6.04
CA HIS A 350 -27.88 29.25 -7.49
C HIS A 350 -28.42 30.65 -7.81
N SER A 351 -27.73 31.35 -8.70
CA SER A 351 -28.05 32.68 -9.20
C SER A 351 -29.29 32.72 -10.13
N ASP A 352 -30.24 31.81 -9.97
CA ASP A 352 -31.42 31.67 -10.83
C ASP A 352 -32.71 32.19 -10.17
N SER A 353 -32.61 32.77 -8.97
CA SER A 353 -33.73 33.53 -8.39
C SER A 353 -33.49 35.02 -8.60
N GLU A 354 -34.34 35.66 -9.40
CA GLU A 354 -34.43 37.12 -9.58
C GLU A 354 -34.90 37.85 -8.29
N GLU A 355 -34.71 37.26 -7.12
CA GLU A 355 -34.99 37.89 -5.84
C GLU A 355 -33.71 38.47 -5.26
N TYR A 356 -33.67 39.80 -5.21
CA TYR A 356 -32.62 40.58 -4.57
C TYR A 356 -32.58 40.27 -3.06
N HIS A 357 -31.85 39.23 -2.67
CA HIS A 357 -31.62 38.95 -1.25
C HIS A 357 -30.51 39.85 -0.71
N PRO A 358 -30.78 40.74 0.26
CA PRO A 358 -29.78 41.66 0.83
C PRO A 358 -28.61 40.96 1.54
N ASN A 359 -28.67 39.63 1.68
CA ASN A 359 -27.65 38.78 2.33
C ASN A 359 -26.97 37.79 1.36
N ALA A 360 -27.09 37.98 0.04
CA ALA A 360 -26.43 37.14 -0.98
C ALA A 360 -24.87 37.14 -0.88
N GLY A 361 -24.32 37.92 0.06
CA GLY A 361 -22.90 38.07 0.40
C GLY A 361 -22.42 37.33 1.66
N ASP A 362 -23.31 36.76 2.48
CA ASP A 362 -22.96 36.33 3.85
C ASP A 362 -22.83 34.81 4.00
N CYS A 363 -21.74 34.36 4.64
CA CYS A 363 -21.54 33.00 5.13
C CYS A 363 -21.90 32.90 6.62
N ILE A 364 -22.59 31.82 7.00
CA ILE A 364 -22.88 31.49 8.40
C ILE A 364 -21.79 30.55 8.92
N ILE A 365 -21.08 30.99 9.96
CA ILE A 365 -19.99 30.24 10.60
C ILE A 365 -20.42 29.85 12.01
N GLN A 366 -20.52 28.56 12.28
CA GLN A 366 -20.75 28.05 13.63
C GLN A 366 -19.51 28.27 14.51
N THR A 367 -19.64 29.10 15.55
CA THR A 367 -18.55 29.43 16.48
C THR A 367 -18.59 28.61 17.77
N SER A 368 -19.77 28.16 18.19
CA SER A 368 -19.96 27.21 19.31
C SER A 368 -21.10 26.24 19.00
N GLU A 369 -21.50 25.37 19.93
CA GLU A 369 -22.63 24.45 19.71
C GLU A 369 -23.94 25.17 19.38
N SER A 370 -24.16 26.37 19.93
CA SER A 370 -25.41 27.13 19.77
C SER A 370 -25.22 28.50 19.11
N THR A 371 -23.98 28.96 18.90
CA THR A 371 -23.72 30.31 18.35
C THR A 371 -23.21 30.27 16.93
N PHE A 372 -23.71 31.21 16.13
CA PHE A 372 -23.35 31.40 14.74
C PHE A 372 -22.94 32.84 14.50
N ARG A 373 -21.90 33.04 13.69
CA ARG A 373 -21.42 34.35 13.25
C ARG A 373 -21.68 34.48 11.74
N ARG A 374 -22.20 35.62 11.31
CA ARG A 374 -22.28 35.97 9.89
C ARG A 374 -21.03 36.74 9.49
N GLN A 375 -20.48 36.38 8.34
CA GLN A 375 -19.32 37.05 7.75
C GLN A 375 -19.52 37.17 6.25
N ARG A 376 -19.24 38.35 5.69
CA ARG A 376 -19.20 38.51 4.23
C ARG A 376 -18.09 37.63 3.67
N ALA A 377 -18.45 36.82 2.69
CA ALA A 377 -17.58 35.83 2.08
C ALA A 377 -17.95 35.63 0.61
N THR A 378 -16.93 35.54 -0.23
CA THR A 378 -17.04 35.09 -1.62
C THR A 378 -17.54 33.65 -1.68
N ASP A 379 -18.09 33.23 -2.82
CA ASP A 379 -18.63 31.86 -2.99
C ASP A 379 -17.60 30.77 -2.66
N MET A 380 -16.33 31.01 -3.00
CA MET A 380 -15.22 30.11 -2.64
C MET A 380 -15.00 30.07 -1.13
N GLU A 381 -14.93 31.22 -0.45
CA GLU A 381 -14.77 31.28 1.01
C GLU A 381 -15.97 30.63 1.73
N ARG A 382 -17.19 30.70 1.18
CA ARG A 382 -18.36 30.01 1.76
C ARG A 382 -18.20 28.51 1.68
N LEU A 383 -17.76 28.01 0.53
CA LEU A 383 -17.55 26.60 0.30
C LEU A 383 -16.40 26.07 1.18
N GLU A 384 -15.28 26.79 1.24
CA GLU A 384 -14.17 26.52 2.18
C GLU A 384 -14.64 26.40 3.62
N THR A 385 -15.38 27.41 4.07
CA THR A 385 -15.86 27.47 5.45
C THR A 385 -16.90 26.38 5.70
N GLY A 386 -17.69 26.01 4.71
CA GLY A 386 -18.60 24.87 4.75
C GLY A 386 -17.87 23.53 4.93
N TYR A 387 -16.82 23.28 4.15
CA TYR A 387 -15.97 22.08 4.29
C TYR A 387 -15.36 22.00 5.69
N VAL A 388 -14.76 23.09 6.17
CA VAL A 388 -14.14 23.14 7.50
C VAL A 388 -15.19 22.91 8.60
N GLN A 389 -16.38 23.48 8.48
CA GLN A 389 -17.44 23.31 9.48
C GLN A 389 -17.95 21.88 9.55
N ILE A 390 -18.18 21.20 8.43
CA ILE A 390 -18.63 19.80 8.42
C ILE A 390 -17.55 18.88 9.02
N ILE A 391 -16.29 19.13 8.69
CA ILE A 391 -15.18 18.34 9.23
C ILE A 391 -15.08 18.53 10.75
N ARG A 392 -15.15 19.77 11.24
CA ARG A 392 -15.17 20.07 12.68
C ARG A 392 -16.38 19.48 13.39
N LEU A 393 -17.55 19.46 12.73
CA LEU A 393 -18.74 18.81 13.26
C LEU A 393 -18.52 17.30 13.47
N ARG A 394 -17.86 16.63 12.51
CA ARG A 394 -17.48 15.22 12.66
C ARG A 394 -16.56 15.00 13.86
N ASP A 395 -15.52 15.82 14.01
CA ASP A 395 -14.61 15.72 15.17
C ASP A 395 -15.36 15.83 16.50
N ARG A 396 -16.33 16.74 16.57
CA ARG A 396 -17.18 16.91 17.77
C ARG A 396 -18.10 15.71 18.01
N LEU A 397 -18.71 15.15 16.96
CA LEU A 397 -19.70 14.08 17.09
C LEU A 397 -19.10 12.69 17.26
N PHE A 398 -17.87 12.45 16.77
CA PHE A 398 -17.30 11.11 16.67
C PHE A 398 -15.97 10.91 17.42
N CYS A 399 -15.29 11.95 17.91
CA CYS A 399 -14.17 11.80 18.84
C CYS A 399 -14.65 11.91 20.30
N LYS A 400 -14.62 10.78 21.03
CA LYS A 400 -14.79 10.79 22.49
C LYS A 400 -13.69 11.61 23.18
N PRO A 401 -13.98 12.29 24.31
CA PRO A 401 -13.04 13.20 24.98
C PRO A 401 -11.74 12.55 25.50
N GLU A 402 -11.66 11.22 25.58
CA GLU A 402 -10.50 10.49 26.12
C GLU A 402 -9.26 10.45 25.21
N ASN A 403 -9.36 10.87 23.94
CA ASN A 403 -8.24 10.93 23.00
C ASN A 403 -7.71 12.34 22.73
N ARG A 404 -8.01 13.33 23.60
CA ARG A 404 -7.38 14.67 23.53
C ARG A 404 -5.95 14.62 24.08
N ILE A 405 -5.03 13.99 23.36
CA ILE A 405 -3.59 14.18 23.55
C ILE A 405 -3.01 14.50 22.17
N GLY A 406 -2.77 15.78 21.90
CA GLY A 406 -2.02 16.24 20.71
C GLY A 406 -2.75 17.27 19.83
N THR A 407 -2.68 18.53 20.25
CA THR A 407 -2.74 19.78 19.44
C THR A 407 -3.74 19.89 18.29
N ASP A 408 -4.76 20.74 18.47
CA ASP A 408 -5.69 21.26 17.44
C ASP A 408 -5.00 21.87 16.19
N THR A 409 -3.68 22.06 16.22
CA THR A 409 -2.87 22.63 15.13
C THR A 409 -2.69 21.68 13.95
N THR A 410 -2.75 20.36 14.18
CA THR A 410 -2.48 19.34 13.16
C THR A 410 -3.65 19.21 12.18
N VAL A 411 -4.89 19.28 12.66
CA VAL A 411 -6.10 19.18 11.82
C VAL A 411 -6.25 20.41 10.91
N SER A 412 -5.90 21.60 11.40
CA SER A 412 -5.96 22.82 10.59
C SER A 412 -4.90 22.88 9.49
N SER A 413 -3.79 22.15 9.64
CA SER A 413 -2.71 22.09 8.65
C SER A 413 -2.94 20.98 7.61
N SER A 414 -3.55 19.86 8.02
CA SER A 414 -3.88 18.73 7.13
C SER A 414 -5.05 18.99 6.17
N ILE A 415 -5.69 20.17 6.18
CA ILE A 415 -6.86 20.50 5.33
C ILE A 415 -6.62 21.76 4.49
N ALA A 416 -5.54 22.51 4.74
CA ALA A 416 -5.23 23.72 3.98
C ALA A 416 -5.04 23.47 2.46
N TRP A 417 -4.80 22.22 2.05
CA TRP A 417 -4.68 21.80 0.65
C TRP A 417 -6.01 21.45 -0.02
N LEU A 418 -7.11 21.24 0.72
CA LEU A 418 -8.40 20.87 0.12
C LEU A 418 -8.98 21.99 -0.75
N VAL A 419 -8.48 23.22 -0.61
CA VAL A 419 -9.08 24.41 -1.24
C VAL A 419 -8.07 25.40 -1.84
N LYS A 420 -6.79 25.02 -1.92
CA LYS A 420 -5.82 25.63 -2.86
C LYS A 420 -5.82 24.82 -4.14
#